data_AF-A0A285ULC8-F1
#
_entry.id   AF-A0A285ULC8-F1
#
_cell.length_a   1.000
_cell.length_b   1.000
_cell.length_c   1.000
_cell.angle_alpha   90.00
_cell.angle_beta   90.00
_cell.angle_gamma   90.00
#
_symmetry.space_group_name_H-M   'P 1'
#
loop_
_entity.id
_entity.type
_entity.pdbx_description
1 polymer ?
#
loop_
_entity_poly.entity_id
_entity_poly.type
_entity_poly.pdbx_seq_one_letter_code
_entity_poly.pdbx_strand_id
1 'polypeptide(L)'
;MKDSQITKSFLLRIPYWIILILMLLGCSNTTKSVPESQETSLNQEQQTLDMEHYSEEDPIATFKKNKDYRNFKITDYILVDDNKLPMLKAVISFYDKVANNSCNIAFIYGDTIHRINFSVNELDGVKTYEIANSSRLVYAGDGAVTTSIRNVETNEIMDYKITFSYDASTSTTNFEVESEKQTK
;
A
#
# COMPACT_ATOMS: atom_id res chain seq x y z
N MET A 1 -2.34 -65.53 33.17
CA MET A 1 -1.97 -64.15 32.84
C MET A 1 -1.61 -63.44 34.13
N LYS A 2 -0.51 -62.68 34.11
CA LYS A 2 0.19 -62.08 35.26
C LYS A 2 -0.65 -61.03 36.03
N ASP A 3 -0.56 -61.14 37.35
CA ASP A 3 -0.43 -60.13 38.41
C ASP A 3 -0.52 -58.60 38.13
N SER A 4 -1.42 -57.97 38.91
CA SER A 4 -1.14 -56.96 39.96
C SER A 4 -1.18 -55.44 39.69
N GLN A 5 -1.62 -54.74 40.76
CA GLN A 5 -1.49 -53.32 41.15
C GLN A 5 -2.45 -52.31 40.43
N ILE A 6 -2.97 -51.20 40.98
CA ILE A 6 -2.88 -50.49 42.27
C ILE A 6 -4.00 -49.40 42.35
N THR A 7 -4.44 -49.17 43.58
CA THR A 7 -5.14 -48.05 44.27
C THR A 7 -5.46 -46.68 43.61
N LYS A 8 -6.73 -46.27 43.85
CA LYS A 8 -7.35 -44.96 44.25
C LYS A 8 -6.54 -43.64 44.20
N SER A 9 -7.18 -42.57 43.69
CA SER A 9 -7.04 -41.17 44.18
C SER A 9 -8.28 -40.33 43.77
N PHE A 10 -9.07 -39.86 44.75
CA PHE A 10 -9.13 -38.50 45.33
C PHE A 10 -10.12 -37.53 44.63
N LEU A 11 -11.34 -37.48 45.18
CA LEU A 11 -12.17 -36.29 45.25
C LEU A 11 -11.52 -35.28 46.21
N LEU A 12 -11.40 -33.99 45.87
CA LEU A 12 -11.94 -32.91 46.71
C LEU A 12 -11.91 -31.52 46.04
N ARG A 13 -12.98 -30.79 46.36
CA ARG A 13 -13.39 -29.42 46.03
C ARG A 13 -12.35 -28.36 46.41
N ILE A 14 -12.24 -27.29 45.61
CA ILE A 14 -11.56 -26.04 45.99
C ILE A 14 -12.61 -24.92 46.16
N PRO A 15 -12.74 -24.30 47.35
CA PRO A 15 -13.67 -23.21 47.61
C PRO A 15 -13.05 -21.82 47.35
N TYR A 16 -13.92 -20.87 46.97
CA TYR A 16 -13.71 -19.41 46.95
C TYR A 16 -13.29 -18.89 48.33
N TRP A 17 -12.10 -18.29 48.48
CA TRP A 17 -11.82 -17.37 49.59
C TRP A 17 -10.99 -16.15 49.13
N ILE A 18 -11.52 -15.00 49.51
CA ILE A 18 -11.01 -13.63 49.40
C ILE A 18 -9.72 -13.47 50.21
N ILE A 19 -8.67 -12.88 49.65
CA ILE A 19 -7.65 -12.19 50.45
C ILE A 19 -7.27 -10.86 49.78
N LEU A 20 -7.78 -9.80 50.40
CA LEU A 20 -7.36 -8.41 50.34
C LEU A 20 -5.94 -8.29 50.93
N ILE A 21 -4.99 -7.71 50.19
CA ILE A 21 -3.73 -7.20 50.77
C ILE A 21 -3.55 -5.74 50.34
N LEU A 22 -3.90 -4.85 51.26
CA LEU A 22 -3.35 -3.50 51.37
C LEU A 22 -1.95 -3.61 51.96
N MET A 23 -0.94 -3.15 51.23
CA MET A 23 0.37 -2.79 51.77
C MET A 23 0.73 -1.40 51.23
N LEU A 24 0.58 -0.40 52.10
CA LEU A 24 1.18 0.92 52.01
C LEU A 24 2.53 0.90 52.72
N LEU A 25 3.62 1.05 51.97
CA LEU A 25 4.97 1.53 52.36
C LEU A 25 5.60 1.98 51.03
N GLY A 26 6.09 3.19 50.74
CA GLY A 26 6.52 4.33 51.53
C GLY A 26 7.93 4.76 51.05
N CYS A 27 8.05 5.94 50.41
CA CYS A 27 9.26 6.74 50.13
C CYS A 27 10.21 6.24 48.99
N SER A 28 10.79 7.04 48.08
CA SER A 28 10.89 8.49 47.88
C SER A 28 11.46 8.78 46.47
N ASN A 29 11.30 10.02 46.01
CA ASN A 29 12.07 10.77 45.00
C ASN A 29 11.55 10.85 43.55
N THR A 30 11.04 12.05 43.25
CA THR A 30 11.18 12.80 42.00
C THR A 30 10.62 12.15 40.73
N THR A 31 9.32 12.37 40.49
CA THR A 31 8.77 12.27 39.14
C THR A 31 9.22 13.50 38.35
N LYS A 32 10.28 13.33 37.54
CA LYS A 32 10.62 14.26 36.46
C LYS A 32 9.41 14.33 35.52
N SER A 33 8.89 15.53 35.30
CA SER A 33 8.10 15.86 34.12
C SER A 33 8.96 15.53 32.89
N VAL A 34 8.58 14.50 32.12
CA VAL A 34 9.11 14.27 30.78
C VAL A 34 8.28 15.13 29.82
N PRO A 35 8.93 15.82 28.87
CA PRO A 35 8.33 16.94 28.14
C PRO A 35 7.29 16.45 27.14
N GLU A 36 6.24 17.26 27.00
CA GLU A 36 5.35 17.28 25.85
C GLU A 36 6.19 17.45 24.59
N SER A 37 6.42 16.36 23.82
CA SER A 37 7.08 16.46 22.53
C SER A 37 6.09 17.07 21.54
N GLN A 38 6.18 18.39 21.39
CA GLN A 38 5.72 19.11 20.21
C GLN A 38 6.58 18.66 19.01
N GLU A 39 6.25 17.52 18.42
CA GLU A 39 6.76 17.09 17.11
C GLU A 39 5.55 16.72 16.25
N THR A 40 4.83 17.73 15.76
CA THR A 40 3.81 17.48 14.73
C THR A 40 3.70 18.60 13.70
N SER A 41 4.32 19.76 13.93
CA SER A 41 4.29 20.88 12.96
C SER A 41 5.50 20.91 12.01
N LEU A 42 6.68 20.44 12.45
CA LEU A 42 7.90 20.47 11.62
C LEU A 42 7.86 19.49 10.43
N ASN A 43 7.21 18.32 10.58
CA ASN A 43 7.15 17.34 9.48
C ASN A 43 6.21 17.75 8.35
N GLN A 44 5.16 18.53 8.62
CA GLN A 44 4.26 19.02 7.57
C GLN A 44 4.88 20.16 6.76
N GLU A 45 5.56 21.11 7.42
CA GLU A 45 6.24 22.21 6.71
C GLU A 45 7.41 21.70 5.84
N GLN A 46 8.16 20.72 6.34
CA GLN A 46 9.29 20.14 5.60
C GLN A 46 8.84 19.29 4.40
N GLN A 47 7.72 18.55 4.52
CA GLN A 47 7.09 17.85 3.39
C GLN A 47 6.47 18.78 2.34
N THR A 48 6.08 19.99 2.74
CA THR A 48 5.56 21.01 1.82
C THR A 48 6.70 21.68 1.05
N LEU A 49 7.84 21.93 1.70
CA LEU A 49 9.07 22.46 1.08
C LEU A 49 9.70 21.47 0.09
N ASP A 50 9.70 20.18 0.41
CA ASP A 50 10.19 19.12 -0.50
C ASP A 50 9.31 18.96 -1.77
N MET A 51 8.08 19.50 -1.75
CA MET A 51 7.17 19.49 -2.89
C MET A 51 7.51 20.56 -3.94
N GLU A 52 8.13 21.68 -3.53
CA GLU A 52 8.51 22.78 -4.43
C GLU A 52 9.67 22.40 -5.37
N HIS A 53 10.37 21.30 -5.11
CA HIS A 53 11.52 20.81 -5.89
C HIS A 53 11.41 19.34 -6.33
N TYR A 54 10.21 18.74 -6.35
CA TYR A 54 10.05 17.36 -6.82
C TYR A 54 10.22 17.29 -8.36
N SER A 55 11.40 16.88 -8.79
CA SER A 55 11.81 16.81 -10.19
C SER A 55 11.36 15.49 -10.85
N GLU A 56 11.34 15.43 -12.19
CA GLU A 56 11.05 14.20 -12.95
C GLU A 56 11.91 12.99 -12.55
N GLU A 57 13.10 13.23 -11.99
CA GLU A 57 14.05 12.19 -11.57
C GLU A 57 13.65 11.53 -10.24
N ASP A 58 12.94 12.25 -9.37
CA ASP A 58 12.59 11.80 -8.01
C ASP A 58 11.60 10.63 -7.96
N PRO A 59 10.53 10.58 -8.76
CA PRO A 59 9.62 9.43 -8.75
C PRO A 59 10.24 8.19 -9.38
N ILE A 60 11.08 8.34 -10.40
CA ILE A 60 11.82 7.21 -11.00
C ILE A 60 12.84 6.67 -9.99
N ALA A 61 13.57 7.55 -9.30
CA ALA A 61 14.51 7.18 -8.26
C ALA A 61 13.79 6.49 -7.09
N THR A 62 12.67 7.05 -6.63
CA THR A 62 11.81 6.48 -5.58
C THR A 62 11.32 5.08 -5.97
N PHE A 63 10.82 4.93 -7.20
CA PHE A 63 10.39 3.64 -7.73
C PHE A 63 11.54 2.63 -7.83
N LYS A 64 12.75 3.04 -8.24
CA LYS A 64 13.89 2.12 -8.38
C LYS A 64 14.69 1.88 -7.09
N LYS A 65 14.53 2.73 -6.07
CA LYS A 65 15.22 2.62 -4.77
C LYS A 65 14.83 1.34 -4.04
N ASN A 66 13.59 0.89 -4.22
CA ASN A 66 13.16 -0.40 -3.70
C ASN A 66 13.79 -1.54 -4.54
N LYS A 67 14.56 -2.41 -3.87
CA LYS A 67 15.32 -3.49 -4.51
C LYS A 67 14.43 -4.47 -5.27
N ASP A 68 13.16 -4.60 -4.88
CA ASP A 68 12.18 -5.48 -5.53
C ASP A 68 11.80 -4.99 -6.93
N TYR A 69 12.05 -3.72 -7.25
CA TYR A 69 11.60 -3.08 -8.50
C TYR A 69 12.69 -2.96 -9.57
N ARG A 70 13.89 -3.52 -9.33
CA ARG A 70 14.97 -3.52 -10.34
C ARG A 70 14.62 -4.31 -11.61
N ASN A 71 13.77 -5.31 -11.47
CA ASN A 71 13.29 -6.12 -12.60
C ASN A 71 12.14 -5.44 -13.34
N PHE A 72 11.70 -4.26 -12.91
CA PHE A 72 10.62 -3.54 -13.56
C PHE A 72 11.17 -2.54 -14.56
N LYS A 73 10.51 -2.45 -15.72
CA LYS A 73 10.80 -1.45 -16.74
C LYS A 73 9.67 -0.43 -16.74
N ILE A 74 9.95 0.80 -16.36
CA ILE A 74 9.01 1.91 -16.53
C ILE A 74 8.71 2.07 -18.02
N THR A 75 7.43 2.13 -18.36
CA THR A 75 6.93 2.25 -19.74
C THR A 75 6.30 3.62 -20.01
N ASP A 76 5.72 4.24 -18.99
CA ASP A 76 5.21 5.60 -19.03
C ASP A 76 5.15 6.17 -17.60
N TYR A 77 5.12 7.49 -17.46
CA TYR A 77 4.91 8.13 -16.16
C TYR A 77 4.35 9.55 -16.31
N ILE A 78 3.67 10.01 -15.26
CA ILE A 78 3.19 11.37 -15.13
C ILE A 78 3.45 11.88 -13.72
N LEU A 79 3.90 13.13 -13.62
CA LEU A 79 3.95 13.85 -12.35
C LEU A 79 2.55 14.33 -11.99
N VAL A 80 2.26 14.34 -10.69
CA VAL A 80 0.97 14.75 -10.16
C VAL A 80 1.15 16.01 -9.32
N ASP A 81 0.33 17.00 -9.63
CA ASP A 81 0.11 18.19 -8.82
C ASP A 81 -1.39 18.24 -8.51
N ASP A 82 -1.78 17.65 -7.37
CA ASP A 82 -3.16 17.61 -6.90
C ASP A 82 -3.25 18.14 -5.47
N ASN A 83 -3.84 19.32 -5.32
CA ASN A 83 -4.04 19.97 -4.03
C ASN A 83 -4.91 19.16 -3.05
N LYS A 84 -5.77 18.25 -3.54
CA LYS A 84 -6.56 17.37 -2.67
C LYS A 84 -5.79 16.13 -2.22
N LEU A 85 -4.76 15.75 -2.96
CA LEU A 85 -3.87 14.63 -2.66
C LEU A 85 -2.41 15.08 -2.75
N PRO A 86 -1.96 16.00 -1.88
CA PRO A 86 -0.64 16.62 -1.99
C PRO A 86 0.52 15.62 -1.84
N MET A 87 0.25 14.45 -1.27
CA MET A 87 1.23 13.38 -1.16
C MET A 87 1.30 12.51 -2.43
N LEU A 88 0.31 12.50 -3.31
CA LEU A 88 0.40 11.77 -4.59
C LEU A 88 1.35 12.54 -5.53
N LYS A 89 2.55 12.02 -5.73
CA LYS A 89 3.62 12.70 -6.47
C LYS A 89 3.70 12.30 -7.94
N ALA A 90 3.41 11.03 -8.24
CA ALA A 90 3.49 10.52 -9.60
C ALA A 90 2.65 9.26 -9.78
N VAL A 91 2.32 8.98 -11.04
CA VAL A 91 1.77 7.70 -11.48
C VAL A 91 2.69 7.10 -12.53
N ILE A 92 3.03 5.83 -12.37
CA ILE A 92 4.01 5.11 -13.19
C ILE A 92 3.36 3.89 -13.80
N SER A 93 3.45 3.75 -15.11
CA SER A 93 3.17 2.52 -15.83
C SER A 93 4.47 1.71 -15.93
N PHE A 94 4.40 0.41 -15.68
CA PHE A 94 5.58 -0.44 -15.76
C PHE A 94 5.31 -1.87 -16.21
N TYR A 95 6.33 -2.44 -16.85
CA TYR A 95 6.42 -3.85 -17.20
C TYR A 95 7.17 -4.62 -16.13
N ASP A 96 6.51 -5.63 -15.56
CA ASP A 96 7.10 -6.62 -14.67
C ASP A 96 7.69 -7.76 -15.51
N LYS A 97 9.03 -7.85 -15.55
CA LYS A 97 9.75 -8.89 -16.29
C LYS A 97 9.58 -10.28 -15.68
N VAL A 98 9.37 -10.37 -14.37
CA VAL A 98 9.26 -11.65 -13.66
C VAL A 98 7.91 -12.27 -13.93
N ALA A 99 6.85 -11.46 -13.85
CA ALA A 99 5.49 -11.89 -14.12
C ALA A 99 5.09 -11.85 -15.62
N ASN A 100 5.97 -11.33 -16.49
CA ASN A 100 5.66 -11.06 -17.90
C ASN A 100 4.37 -10.23 -18.08
N ASN A 101 4.17 -9.22 -17.22
CA ASN A 101 2.96 -8.41 -17.18
C ASN A 101 3.27 -6.95 -17.52
N SER A 102 2.58 -6.39 -18.51
CA SER A 102 2.70 -4.97 -18.90
C SER A 102 1.55 -4.08 -18.42
N CYS A 103 0.57 -4.62 -17.70
CA CYS A 103 -0.59 -3.86 -17.21
C CYS A 103 -0.45 -3.56 -15.72
N ASN A 104 0.66 -2.94 -15.34
CA ASN A 104 0.87 -2.52 -13.96
C ASN A 104 0.96 -1.00 -13.88
N ILE A 105 0.32 -0.46 -12.85
CA ILE A 105 0.33 0.96 -12.53
C ILE A 105 0.70 1.12 -11.06
N ALA A 106 1.65 2.00 -10.80
CA ALA A 106 2.08 2.37 -9.47
C ALA A 106 1.77 3.84 -9.20
N PHE A 107 1.26 4.12 -8.00
CA PHE A 107 1.01 5.45 -7.47
C PHE A 107 2.08 5.72 -6.40
N ILE A 108 2.87 6.76 -6.62
CA ILE A 108 3.90 7.22 -5.68
C ILE A 108 3.23 8.20 -4.72
N TYR A 109 3.03 7.79 -3.48
CA TYR A 109 2.34 8.58 -2.46
C TYR A 109 3.30 8.87 -1.30
N GLY A 110 3.86 10.08 -1.25
CA GLY A 110 5.00 10.39 -0.40
C GLY A 110 6.16 9.43 -0.69
N ASP A 111 6.58 8.67 0.34
CA ASP A 111 7.62 7.65 0.22
C ASP A 111 7.08 6.23 -0.05
N THR A 112 5.76 6.06 -0.16
CA THR A 112 5.12 4.76 -0.37
C THR A 112 4.73 4.54 -1.82
N ILE A 113 4.70 3.26 -2.21
CA ILE A 113 4.34 2.83 -3.57
C ILE A 113 3.14 1.92 -3.48
N HIS A 114 2.02 2.37 -4.02
CA HIS A 114 0.78 1.61 -4.10
C HIS A 114 0.59 1.11 -5.53
N ARG A 115 0.15 -0.14 -5.70
CA ARG A 115 0.13 -0.78 -7.02
C ARG A 115 -1.24 -1.36 -7.32
N ILE A 116 -1.62 -1.24 -8.58
CA ILE A 116 -2.70 -2.00 -9.17
C ILE A 116 -2.16 -2.75 -10.39
N ASN A 117 -2.45 -4.04 -10.45
CA ASN A 117 -2.01 -4.92 -11.52
C ASN A 117 -3.27 -5.49 -12.18
N PHE A 118 -3.43 -5.25 -13.48
CA PHE A 118 -4.47 -5.88 -14.26
C PHE A 118 -3.90 -7.22 -14.74
N SER A 119 -4.17 -8.28 -13.97
CA SER A 119 -3.56 -9.58 -14.20
C SER A 119 -4.14 -10.30 -15.43
N VAL A 120 -3.18 -10.88 -16.14
CA VAL A 120 -3.26 -12.05 -17.02
C VAL A 120 -3.88 -13.26 -16.33
N ASN A 121 -4.63 -14.05 -17.10
CA ASN A 121 -5.27 -15.29 -16.63
C ASN A 121 -4.25 -16.16 -15.87
N GLU A 122 -4.59 -16.65 -14.66
CA GLU A 122 -3.68 -17.39 -13.76
C GLU A 122 -3.20 -18.75 -14.32
N LEU A 123 -3.63 -19.10 -15.53
CA LEU A 123 -3.23 -20.29 -16.26
C LEU A 123 -2.29 -19.85 -17.40
N ASP A 124 -1.03 -20.30 -17.32
CA ASP A 124 -0.02 -20.34 -18.39
C ASP A 124 0.87 -19.12 -18.71
N GLY A 125 1.02 -18.11 -17.84
CA GLY A 125 2.04 -17.05 -18.07
C GLY A 125 1.90 -16.35 -19.43
N VAL A 126 0.71 -16.48 -20.05
CA VAL A 126 0.37 -15.91 -21.35
C VAL A 126 -0.07 -14.48 -21.14
N LYS A 127 0.55 -13.58 -21.89
CA LYS A 127 0.19 -12.17 -21.93
C LYS A 127 -1.19 -11.96 -22.57
N THR A 128 -2.26 -12.02 -21.79
CA THR A 128 -3.65 -11.74 -22.21
C THR A 128 -3.94 -10.25 -22.40
N TYR A 129 -3.35 -9.39 -21.56
CA TYR A 129 -3.61 -7.94 -21.58
C TYR A 129 -2.31 -7.15 -21.66
N GLU A 130 -2.35 -6.01 -22.35
CA GLU A 130 -1.28 -5.03 -22.36
C GLU A 130 -1.81 -3.60 -22.37
N ILE A 131 -1.07 -2.64 -21.82
CA ILE A 131 -1.35 -1.23 -22.09
C ILE A 131 -1.22 -1.01 -23.61
N ALA A 132 -2.24 -0.43 -24.22
CA ALA A 132 -2.28 -0.24 -25.66
C ALA A 132 -1.10 0.65 -26.11
N ASN A 133 -0.47 0.34 -27.24
CA ASN A 133 0.73 1.05 -27.71
C ASN A 133 0.53 2.56 -27.91
N SER A 134 -0.70 3.00 -28.18
CA SER A 134 -1.06 4.42 -28.31
C SER A 134 -1.51 5.05 -26.99
N SER A 135 -1.67 4.26 -25.93
CA SER A 135 -2.09 4.74 -24.63
C SER A 135 -0.95 5.48 -23.95
N ARG A 136 -1.31 6.56 -23.27
CA ARG A 136 -0.47 7.25 -22.29
C ARG A 136 -1.26 7.38 -21.01
N LEU A 137 -0.57 7.40 -19.89
CA LEU A 137 -1.18 7.80 -18.63
C LEU A 137 -1.62 9.26 -18.73
N VAL A 138 -2.87 9.53 -18.37
CA VAL A 138 -3.39 10.90 -18.26
C VAL A 138 -3.95 11.09 -16.87
N TYR A 139 -3.45 12.11 -16.17
CA TYR A 139 -4.00 12.48 -14.87
C TYR A 139 -5.25 13.33 -15.07
N ALA A 140 -6.36 12.93 -14.46
CA ALA A 140 -7.65 13.61 -14.56
C ALA A 140 -8.02 14.44 -13.32
N GLY A 141 -7.15 14.46 -12.30
CA GLY A 141 -7.41 15.12 -11.01
C GLY A 141 -8.09 14.20 -9.99
N ASP A 142 -8.07 14.61 -8.72
CA ASP A 142 -8.73 13.92 -7.61
C ASP A 142 -8.30 12.44 -7.48
N GLY A 143 -7.02 12.17 -7.76
CA GLY A 143 -6.46 10.81 -7.73
C GLY A 143 -6.83 9.94 -8.94
N ALA A 144 -7.59 10.44 -9.91
CA ALA A 144 -7.97 9.71 -11.10
C ALA A 144 -6.87 9.74 -12.18
N VAL A 145 -6.54 8.56 -12.70
CA VAL A 145 -5.69 8.38 -13.88
C VAL A 145 -6.44 7.57 -14.93
N THR A 146 -6.26 7.90 -16.20
CA THR A 146 -6.79 7.12 -17.30
C THR A 146 -5.69 6.45 -18.12
N THR A 147 -6.02 5.28 -18.68
CA THR A 147 -5.19 4.54 -19.63
C THR A 147 -6.05 3.58 -20.43
N SER A 148 -5.62 3.23 -21.63
CA SER A 148 -6.25 2.19 -22.44
C SER A 148 -5.49 0.87 -22.31
N ILE A 149 -6.24 -0.22 -22.07
CA ILE A 149 -5.71 -1.58 -22.02
C ILE A 149 -6.30 -2.38 -23.18
N ARG A 150 -5.44 -3.12 -23.86
CA ARG A 150 -5.73 -3.97 -25.01
C ARG A 150 -5.76 -5.43 -24.58
N ASN A 151 -6.82 -6.14 -24.96
CA ASN A 151 -6.81 -7.60 -24.99
C ASN A 151 -5.96 -8.06 -26.19
N VAL A 152 -4.91 -8.83 -25.93
CA VAL A 152 -3.93 -9.23 -26.95
C VAL A 152 -4.53 -10.18 -27.99
N GLU A 153 -5.46 -11.05 -27.57
CA GLU A 153 -6.11 -12.05 -28.43
C GLU A 153 -7.17 -11.42 -29.33
N THR A 154 -8.07 -10.62 -28.76
CA THR A 154 -9.20 -10.04 -29.50
C THR A 154 -8.87 -8.69 -30.15
N ASN A 155 -7.74 -8.08 -29.76
CA ASN A 155 -7.35 -6.72 -30.12
C ASN A 155 -8.37 -5.64 -29.71
N GLU A 156 -9.29 -5.96 -28.81
CA GLU A 156 -10.23 -5.02 -28.21
C GLU A 156 -9.50 -4.10 -27.24
N ILE A 157 -9.81 -2.81 -27.29
CA ILE A 157 -9.24 -1.78 -26.42
C ILE A 157 -10.37 -1.22 -25.53
N MET A 158 -10.12 -1.21 -24.23
CA MET A 158 -10.98 -0.57 -23.24
C MET A 158 -10.22 0.56 -22.56
N ASP A 159 -10.91 1.68 -22.37
CA ASP A 159 -10.41 2.80 -21.59
C ASP A 159 -10.76 2.58 -20.13
N TYR A 160 -9.76 2.75 -19.27
CA TYR A 160 -9.90 2.60 -17.83
C TYR A 160 -9.71 3.95 -17.16
N LYS A 161 -10.55 4.24 -16.16
CA LYS A 161 -10.35 5.30 -15.18
C LYS A 161 -10.09 4.62 -13.83
N ILE A 162 -8.95 4.92 -13.23
CA ILE A 162 -8.53 4.36 -11.96
C ILE A 162 -8.41 5.52 -10.98
N THR A 163 -9.26 5.53 -9.97
CA THR A 163 -9.27 6.57 -8.93
C THR A 163 -8.58 6.03 -7.68
N PHE A 164 -7.41 6.60 -7.38
CA PHE A 164 -6.67 6.33 -6.15
C PHE A 164 -7.22 7.17 -5.00
N SER A 165 -7.37 6.55 -3.83
CA SER A 165 -7.64 7.26 -2.58
C SER A 165 -6.87 6.61 -1.42
N TYR A 166 -6.56 7.42 -0.41
CA TYR A 166 -5.85 7.00 0.79
C TYR A 166 -6.52 7.58 2.04
N ASP A 167 -6.86 6.71 2.99
CA ASP A 167 -7.34 7.09 4.31
C ASP A 167 -6.20 7.02 5.32
N ALA A 168 -5.71 8.19 5.76
CA ALA A 168 -4.61 8.29 6.71
C ALA A 168 -4.95 7.73 8.10
N SER A 169 -6.23 7.77 8.51
CA SER A 169 -6.64 7.30 9.85
C SER A 169 -6.54 5.79 9.99
N THR A 170 -6.74 5.07 8.89
CA THR A 170 -6.66 3.61 8.83
C THR A 170 -5.43 3.12 8.05
N SER A 171 -4.64 4.04 7.48
CA SER A 171 -3.54 3.74 6.57
C SER A 171 -3.94 2.84 5.39
N THR A 172 -5.17 3.00 4.91
CA THR A 172 -5.77 2.13 3.88
C THR A 172 -5.77 2.82 2.52
N THR A 173 -5.38 2.09 1.49
CA THR A 173 -5.47 2.52 0.09
C THR A 173 -6.66 1.84 -0.58
N ASN A 174 -7.44 2.61 -1.34
CA ASN A 174 -8.52 2.09 -2.16
C ASN A 174 -8.30 2.49 -3.62
N PHE A 175 -8.71 1.60 -4.53
CA PHE A 175 -8.74 1.83 -5.96
C PHE A 175 -10.15 1.60 -6.46
N GLU A 176 -10.77 2.64 -7.02
CA GLU A 176 -11.98 2.49 -7.81
C GLU A 176 -11.59 2.38 -9.28
N VAL A 177 -12.14 1.39 -9.98
CA VAL A 177 -11.80 1.11 -11.37
C VAL A 177 -13.07 1.09 -12.21
N GLU A 178 -13.16 2.03 -13.14
CA GLU A 178 -14.21 2.10 -14.14
C GLU A 178 -13.61 1.77 -15.51
N SER A 179 -14.40 1.15 -16.38
CA SER A 179 -13.95 0.79 -17.73
C SER A 179 -15.03 1.06 -18.76
N GLU A 180 -14.66 1.64 -19.89
CA GLU A 180 -15.53 1.90 -21.02
C GLU A 180 -14.93 1.30 -22.30
N LYS A 181 -15.78 0.71 -23.14
CA LYS A 181 -15.35 0.18 -24.43
C LYS A 181 -15.20 1.33 -25.42
N GLN A 182 -14.05 1.43 -26.09
CA GLN A 182 -13.87 2.42 -27.15
C GLN A 182 -14.90 2.18 -28.27
N THR A 183 -15.79 3.15 -28.46
CA THR A 183 -16.66 3.21 -29.63
C THR A 183 -15.90 3.93 -30.74
N LYS A 184 -15.62 3.21 -31.83
CA LYS A 184 -14.97 3.75 -33.03
C LYS A 184 -15.83 4.82 -33.70
#